data_AF-A0A2S9FS76-F1
#
_entry.id   AF-A0A2S9FS76-F1
#
_cell.length_a   1.000
_cell.length_b   1.000
_cell.length_c   1.000
_cell.angle_alpha   90.00
_cell.angle_beta   90.00
_cell.angle_gamma   90.00
#
_symmetry.space_group_name_H-M   'P 1'
#
loop_
_entity.id
_entity.type
_entity.pdbx_description
1 polymer ?
#
loop_
_entity_poly.entity_id
_entity_poly.type
_entity_poly.pdbx_seq_one_letter_code
_entity_poly.pdbx_strand_id
1 'polypeptide(L)'
;GVGWLEAEFEALGVPFRERGRIADEYLAVIKELWTSDAPSFDGKYISFDEVAFEPKPVQKPHLPIWIGGDADAALRRASKYASGWWSFLTPP
;
A
#
# COMPACT_ATOMS: atom_id res chain seq x y z
N GLY A 1 3.10 7.86 3.45
CA GLY A 1 1.75 8.47 3.31
C GLY A 1 1.18 8.16 1.95
N VAL A 2 -0.02 8.66 1.62
CA VAL A 2 -0.70 8.37 0.32
C VAL A 2 -0.59 9.51 -0.70
N GLY A 3 0.33 10.47 -0.48
CA GLY A 3 0.45 11.70 -1.27
C GLY A 3 -0.59 12.76 -0.89
N TRP A 4 -0.15 14.03 -0.92
CA TRP A 4 -0.98 15.19 -0.55
C TRP A 4 -1.07 16.25 -1.64
N LEU A 5 -0.08 16.34 -2.52
CA LEU A 5 0.02 17.37 -3.54
C LEU A 5 -0.66 16.91 -4.84
N GLU A 6 -1.81 17.49 -5.16
CA GLU A 6 -2.61 17.11 -6.35
C GLU A 6 -1.83 17.25 -7.66
N ALA A 7 -0.93 18.24 -7.77
CA ALA A 7 -0.08 18.44 -8.94
C ALA A 7 0.86 17.25 -9.24
N GLU A 8 1.30 16.49 -8.24
CA GLU A 8 2.11 15.28 -8.46
C GLU A 8 1.28 14.19 -9.16
N PHE A 9 0.00 14.09 -8.80
CA PHE A 9 -0.92 13.11 -9.37
C PHE A 9 -1.33 13.49 -10.79
N GLU A 10 -1.56 14.78 -11.04
CA GLU A 10 -1.81 15.31 -12.38
C GLU A 10 -0.63 15.02 -13.31
N ALA A 11 0.61 15.27 -12.85
CA ALA A 11 1.82 14.99 -13.63
C ALA A 11 2.00 13.50 -13.99
N LEU A 12 1.49 12.60 -13.14
CA LEU A 12 1.54 11.14 -13.37
C LEU A 12 0.28 10.60 -14.06
N GLY A 13 -0.73 11.42 -14.32
CA GLY A 13 -2.01 10.99 -14.88
C GLY A 13 -2.82 10.07 -13.96
N VAL A 14 -2.63 10.17 -12.64
CA VAL A 14 -3.29 9.32 -11.63
C VAL A 14 -4.44 10.09 -10.96
N PRO A 15 -5.63 9.48 -10.77
CA PRO A 15 -6.75 10.19 -10.14
C PRO A 15 -6.51 10.50 -8.66
N PHE A 16 -6.26 11.78 -8.34
CA PHE A 16 -5.97 12.24 -6.98
C PHE A 16 -7.03 11.84 -5.94
N ARG A 17 -8.32 11.85 -6.32
CA ARG A 17 -9.43 11.50 -5.44
C ARG A 17 -9.53 9.99 -5.13
N GLU A 18 -8.81 9.16 -5.89
CA GLU A 18 -8.78 7.70 -5.69
C GLU A 18 -7.48 7.22 -5.03
N ARG A 19 -6.51 8.10 -4.80
CA ARG A 19 -5.17 7.77 -4.25
C ARG A 19 -5.18 6.88 -3.01
N GLY A 20 -6.16 7.04 -2.11
CA GLY A 20 -6.29 6.20 -0.93
C GLY A 20 -6.65 4.75 -1.26
N ARG A 21 -7.58 4.55 -2.21
CA ARG A 21 -7.98 3.20 -2.67
C ARG A 21 -6.87 2.56 -3.50
N ILE A 22 -6.20 3.35 -4.34
CA ILE A 22 -5.03 2.91 -5.11
C ILE A 22 -3.93 2.44 -4.15
N ALA A 23 -3.62 3.21 -3.11
CA ALA A 23 -2.64 2.82 -2.11
C ALA A 23 -3.04 1.54 -1.35
N ASP A 24 -4.32 1.37 -1.01
CA ASP A 24 -4.82 0.15 -0.36
C ASP A 24 -4.61 -1.10 -1.25
N GLU A 25 -4.84 -0.95 -2.55
CA GLU A 25 -4.66 -2.03 -3.52
C GLU A 25 -3.18 -2.35 -3.74
N TYR A 26 -2.32 -1.34 -3.88
CA TYR A 26 -0.87 -1.55 -3.94
C TYR A 26 -0.35 -2.28 -2.69
N LEU A 27 -0.84 -1.94 -1.49
CA LEU A 27 -0.43 -2.63 -0.27
C LEU A 27 -0.82 -4.12 -0.27
N ALA A 28 -1.98 -4.46 -0.84
CA ALA A 28 -2.40 -5.85 -1.01
C ALA A 28 -1.50 -6.58 -2.03
N VAL A 29 -1.27 -5.95 -3.20
CA VAL A 29 -0.39 -6.48 -4.24
C VAL A 29 1.03 -6.71 -3.75
N ILE A 30 1.62 -5.74 -3.05
CA ILE A 30 2.98 -5.84 -2.54
C ILE A 30 3.10 -7.02 -1.56
N LYS A 31 2.12 -7.22 -0.69
CA LYS A 31 2.11 -8.38 0.21
C LYS A 31 2.01 -9.68 -0.57
N GLU A 32 1.10 -9.77 -1.54
CA GLU A 32 0.96 -10.97 -2.40
C GLU A 32 2.27 -11.32 -3.10
N LEU A 33 2.91 -10.33 -3.75
CA LEU A 33 4.21 -10.50 -4.41
C LEU A 33 5.30 -10.99 -3.45
N TRP A 34 5.31 -10.49 -2.21
CA TRP A 34 6.28 -10.88 -1.19
C TRP A 34 6.07 -12.26 -0.60
N THR A 35 4.82 -12.74 -0.53
CA THR A 35 4.47 -13.95 0.22
C THR A 35 4.11 -15.16 -0.63
N SER A 36 3.65 -14.95 -1.86
CA SER A 36 3.21 -16.02 -2.76
C SER A 36 4.34 -16.45 -3.71
N ASP A 37 4.46 -17.75 -3.96
CA ASP A 37 5.44 -18.29 -4.91
C ASP A 37 5.02 -18.06 -6.38
N ALA A 38 3.71 -18.00 -6.63
CA ALA A 38 3.10 -17.70 -7.92
C ALA A 38 2.00 -16.64 -7.73
N PRO A 39 2.37 -15.36 -7.48
CA PRO A 39 1.42 -14.31 -7.20
C PRO A 39 0.51 -14.04 -8.40
N SER A 40 -0.78 -13.94 -8.11
CA SER A 40 -1.82 -13.41 -9.01
C SER A 40 -2.63 -12.36 -8.26
N PHE A 41 -3.15 -11.36 -8.97
CA PHE A 41 -4.00 -10.35 -8.37
C PHE A 41 -5.01 -9.87 -9.39
N ASP A 42 -6.28 -9.74 -8.98
CA ASP A 42 -7.35 -9.21 -9.82
C ASP A 42 -8.04 -8.05 -9.12
N GLY A 43 -7.53 -6.84 -9.35
CA GLY A 43 -7.97 -5.60 -8.73
C GLY A 43 -8.50 -4.59 -9.74
N LYS A 44 -8.98 -3.45 -9.22
CA LYS A 44 -9.52 -2.37 -10.06
C LYS A 44 -8.41 -1.62 -10.80
N TYR A 45 -7.27 -1.41 -10.14
CA TYR A 45 -6.16 -0.61 -10.63
C TYR A 45 -4.98 -1.47 -11.10
N ILE A 46 -4.84 -2.68 -10.54
CA ILE A 46 -3.75 -3.61 -10.83
C ILE A 46 -4.36 -4.99 -11.06
N SER A 47 -3.98 -5.64 -12.15
CA SER A 47 -4.32 -7.04 -12.42
C SER A 47 -3.17 -7.73 -13.14
N PHE A 48 -2.84 -8.95 -12.70
CA PHE A 48 -1.83 -9.81 -13.28
C PHE A 48 -2.07 -11.26 -12.88
N ASP A 49 -1.52 -12.19 -13.66
CA ASP A 49 -1.70 -13.62 -13.44
C ASP A 49 -0.36 -14.35 -13.44
N GLU A 50 -0.13 -15.14 -12.39
CA GLU A 50 1.01 -16.05 -12.16
C GLU A 50 2.37 -15.46 -12.57
N VAL A 51 2.73 -14.32 -11.97
CA VAL A 51 3.99 -13.64 -12.30
C VAL A 51 5.15 -14.10 -11.41
N ALA A 52 6.38 -14.10 -11.94
CA ALA A 52 7.57 -14.32 -11.13
C ALA A 52 7.94 -13.04 -10.36
N PHE A 53 8.12 -13.15 -9.04
CA PHE A 53 8.65 -12.07 -8.20
C PHE A 53 9.76 -12.60 -7.31
N GLU A 54 11.01 -12.32 -7.66
CA GLU A 54 12.19 -12.76 -6.93
C GLU A 54 13.29 -11.67 -6.95
N PRO A 55 14.15 -11.59 -5.91
CA PRO A 55 14.14 -12.43 -4.71
C PRO A 55 13.02 -12.06 -3.72
N LYS A 56 12.46 -13.05 -3.01
CA LYS A 56 11.57 -12.78 -1.86
C LYS A 56 12.29 -12.03 -0.74
N PRO A 57 11.57 -11.22 0.06
CA PRO A 57 12.13 -10.66 1.28
C PRO A 57 12.65 -11.73 2.24
N VAL A 58 13.78 -11.42 2.87
CA VAL A 58 14.41 -12.29 3.89
C VAL A 58 13.51 -12.39 5.14
N GLN A 59 12.89 -11.28 5.54
CA GLN A 59 12.00 -11.19 6.69
C GLN A 59 10.65 -11.89 6.38
N LYS A 60 10.16 -12.68 7.36
CA LYS A 60 8.89 -13.41 7.28
C LYS A 60 7.85 -12.88 8.28
N PRO A 61 6.54 -12.91 7.97
CA PRO A 61 5.97 -13.35 6.69
C PRO A 61 6.27 -12.38 5.54
N HIS A 62 6.43 -11.09 5.82
CA HIS A 62 6.80 -10.06 4.86
C HIS A 62 7.55 -8.91 5.57
N LEU A 63 8.08 -7.93 4.81
CA LEU A 63 8.70 -6.73 5.40
C LEU A 63 7.68 -5.95 6.25
N PRO A 64 8.09 -5.37 7.40
CA PRO A 64 7.19 -4.56 8.20
C PRO A 64 6.78 -3.28 7.45
N ILE A 65 5.49 -2.99 7.41
CA ILE A 65 4.94 -1.80 6.76
C ILE A 65 4.55 -0.80 7.85
N TRP A 66 4.98 0.45 7.69
CA TRP A 66 4.58 1.56 8.56
C TRP A 66 3.66 2.51 7.81
N ILE A 67 2.53 2.84 8.42
CA ILE A 67 1.59 3.81 7.86
C ILE A 67 1.58 5.05 8.74
N GLY A 68 1.86 6.20 8.12
CA GLY A 68 1.82 7.50 8.78
C GLY A 68 0.55 8.28 8.47
N GLY A 69 0.15 9.11 9.44
CA GLY A 69 -0.96 10.07 9.33
C GLY A 69 -2.12 9.77 10.28
N ASP A 70 -2.86 10.82 10.63
CA ASP A 70 -3.84 10.77 11.72
C ASP A 70 -5.31 10.77 11.25
N ALA A 71 -5.56 10.93 9.95
CA ALA A 71 -6.91 10.87 9.42
C ALA A 71 -7.50 9.45 9.57
N ASP A 72 -8.81 9.32 9.79
CA ASP A 72 -9.47 8.02 9.94
C ASP A 72 -9.15 7.03 8.81
N ALA A 73 -9.01 7.53 7.58
CA ALA A 73 -8.66 6.71 6.42
C ALA A 73 -7.21 6.17 6.50
N ALA A 74 -6.29 6.89 7.14
CA ALA A 74 -4.94 6.40 7.42
C ALA A 74 -4.96 5.36 8.55
N LEU A 75 -5.72 5.61 9.62
CA LEU A 75 -5.86 4.67 10.75
C LEU A 75 -6.48 3.34 10.34
N ARG A 76 -7.58 3.37 9.55
CA ARG A 76 -8.20 2.15 8.98
C ARG A 76 -7.25 1.37 8.08
N ARG A 77 -6.41 2.07 7.32
CA ARG A 77 -5.39 1.44 6.48
C ARG A 77 -4.30 0.82 7.34
N ALA A 78 -3.85 1.52 8.38
CA ALA A 78 -2.85 1.02 9.31
C ALA A 78 -3.32 -0.26 9.99
N SER A 79 -4.57 -0.29 10.50
CA SER A 79 -5.12 -1.48 11.15
C SER A 79 -5.24 -2.69 10.23
N LYS A 80 -5.42 -2.46 8.92
CA LYS A 80 -5.59 -3.55 7.94
C LYS A 80 -4.26 -4.04 7.35
N TYR A 81 -3.30 -3.14 7.09
CA TYR A 81 -2.12 -3.45 6.29
C TYR A 81 -0.80 -3.28 7.04
N ALA A 82 -0.72 -2.44 8.05
CA ALA A 82 0.55 -2.06 8.67
C ALA A 82 0.95 -2.99 9.81
N SER A 83 2.26 -3.07 10.03
CA SER A 83 2.87 -3.60 11.26
C SER A 83 2.94 -2.53 12.35
N GLY A 84 2.86 -1.24 11.98
CA GLY A 84 2.90 -0.13 12.91
C GLY A 84 2.28 1.14 12.34
N TRP A 85 1.89 2.03 13.24
CA TRP A 85 1.35 3.35 12.91
C TRP A 85 2.31 4.44 13.40
N TRP A 86 2.51 5.47 12.58
CA TRP A 86 3.30 6.65 12.91
C TRP A 86 2.39 7.88 12.96
N SER A 87 2.13 8.40 14.15
CA SER A 87 1.36 9.63 14.32
C SER A 87 2.13 10.84 13.81
N PHE A 88 1.42 11.85 13.29
CA PHE A 88 2.04 13.09 12.84
C PHE A 88 1.70 14.27 13.75
N LEU A 89 0.41 14.43 14.08
CA LEU A 89 -0.10 15.49 14.95
C LEU A 89 -0.92 14.97 16.13
N THR A 90 -0.99 13.66 16.33
CA THR A 90 -1.72 13.08 17.48
C THR A 90 -0.92 13.31 18.77
N PRO A 91 -1.47 14.04 19.77
CA PRO A 91 -0.85 14.18 21.09
C PRO A 91 -0.66 12.82 21.78
N PRO A 92 0.32 12.68 22.69
CA PRO A 92 0.58 11.44 23.42
C PRO A 92 -0.59 11.01 24.31
#